data_AF-A0A6C0HW96-F1
#
_entry.id   AF-A0A6C0HW96-F1
#
_cell.length_a   1.000
_cell.length_b   1.000
_cell.length_c   1.000
_cell.angle_alpha   90.00
_cell.angle_beta   90.00
_cell.angle_gamma   90.00
#
_symmetry.space_group_name_H-M   'P 1'
#
loop_
_entity.id
_entity.type
_entity.pdbx_description
1 polymer ?
#
loop_
_entity_poly.entity_id
_entity_poly.type
_entity_poly.pdbx_seq_one_letter_code
_entity_poly.pdbx_strand_id
1 'polypeptide(L)'
;MSVPLQNTFFPNKLDTGNKTLFPAKLDTVITTQNIYTHLVTCDTFINIQNLLVQYSLGNFKYVIEHLTREDYIQYAIQLYTLKQYSFETNYNKIILFLNNVLQELQQAVFQSELLISADLKIADDKIKLAILDNVDELTAYLNNLRKTISKIFPDSIVTMPTLTLKPQYQQYITLYGFPPGGVFEVDKLAAIIVPIV
;
A
#
# COMPACT_ATOMS: atom_id res chain seq x y z
N MET A 1 -20.69 6.48 28.77
CA MET A 1 -19.86 5.25 28.77
C MET A 1 -18.99 5.33 27.54
N SER A 2 -17.71 5.64 27.73
CA SER A 2 -16.78 5.94 26.64
C SER A 2 -15.80 4.78 26.55
N VAL A 3 -15.83 4.05 25.45
CA VAL A 3 -14.82 3.03 25.15
C VAL A 3 -13.60 3.75 24.60
N PRO A 4 -12.42 3.66 25.22
CA PRO A 4 -11.20 4.22 24.64
C PRO A 4 -10.75 3.31 23.50
N LEU A 5 -10.59 3.87 22.30
CA LEU A 5 -9.88 3.21 21.21
C LEU A 5 -8.39 3.14 21.60
N GLN A 6 -8.01 2.02 22.21
CA GLN A 6 -6.62 1.62 22.30
C GLN A 6 -6.13 1.30 20.89
N ASN A 7 -5.38 2.24 20.32
CA ASN A 7 -4.53 2.00 19.17
C ASN A 7 -3.31 1.20 19.65
N THR A 8 -3.44 -0.10 19.69
CA THR A 8 -2.33 -1.06 19.81
C THR A 8 -2.52 -2.13 18.73
N PHE A 9 -1.47 -2.91 18.46
CA PHE A 9 -1.27 -3.85 17.34
C PHE A 9 -0.60 -3.16 16.12
N PHE A 10 0.70 -3.32 15.85
CA PHE A 10 1.56 -4.50 16.03
C PHE A 10 3.00 -4.15 16.46
N PRO A 11 3.68 -5.03 17.22
CA PRO A 11 5.06 -4.86 17.64
C PRO A 11 6.04 -5.07 16.48
N ASN A 12 6.96 -4.11 16.31
CA ASN A 12 8.18 -4.28 15.53
C ASN A 12 9.00 -5.45 16.08
N LYS A 13 9.07 -6.55 15.33
CA LYS A 13 10.21 -7.47 15.37
C LYS A 13 10.71 -7.65 13.94
N LEU A 14 11.59 -6.76 13.52
CA LEU A 14 12.53 -7.03 12.44
C LEU A 14 13.52 -8.05 12.99
N ASP A 15 13.29 -9.33 12.70
CA ASP A 15 14.32 -10.34 12.84
C ASP A 15 15.29 -10.20 11.66
N THR A 16 16.45 -9.60 11.92
CA THR A 16 17.54 -9.42 10.96
C THR A 16 18.29 -10.75 10.76
N GLY A 17 17.58 -11.74 10.25
CA GLY A 17 18.13 -13.02 9.82
C GLY A 17 18.75 -12.89 8.43
N ASN A 18 20.03 -12.54 8.41
CA ASN A 18 20.99 -12.62 7.31
C ASN A 18 20.55 -13.48 6.10
N LYS A 19 19.91 -12.88 5.09
CA LYS A 19 19.71 -13.46 3.76
C LYS A 19 20.26 -12.47 2.75
N THR A 20 21.33 -12.87 2.07
CA THR A 20 21.97 -12.12 1.00
C THR A 20 20.94 -11.67 -0.03
N LEU A 21 20.75 -10.36 -0.16
CA LEU A 21 19.70 -9.69 -0.94
C LEU A 21 19.92 -9.72 -2.47
N PHE A 22 21.00 -10.31 -2.95
CA PHE A 22 21.30 -10.38 -4.38
C PHE A 22 21.99 -11.69 -4.73
N PRO A 23 21.44 -12.54 -5.62
CA PRO A 23 22.18 -13.66 -6.14
C PRO A 23 23.30 -13.15 -7.07
N ALA A 24 24.48 -13.76 -6.92
CA ALA A 24 25.60 -13.58 -7.82
C ALA A 24 25.20 -13.89 -9.27
N LYS A 25 25.77 -13.15 -10.22
CA LYS A 25 25.57 -13.32 -11.66
C LYS A 25 25.84 -14.79 -12.04
N LEU A 26 24.79 -15.50 -12.46
CA LEU A 26 24.92 -16.91 -12.85
C LEU A 26 25.52 -16.99 -14.27
N ASP A 27 26.82 -17.28 -14.35
CA ASP A 27 27.57 -17.56 -15.61
C ASP A 27 27.23 -18.95 -16.19
N THR A 28 25.95 -19.35 -16.19
CA THR A 28 25.51 -20.60 -16.82
C THR A 28 24.79 -20.30 -18.11
N VAL A 29 25.13 -21.03 -19.18
CA VAL A 29 24.39 -21.00 -20.45
C VAL A 29 22.97 -21.48 -20.17
N ILE A 30 22.06 -20.54 -19.91
CA ILE A 30 20.66 -20.87 -19.65
C ILE A 30 20.03 -21.16 -21.00
N THR A 31 19.74 -22.43 -21.26
CA THR A 31 18.92 -22.81 -22.43
C THR A 31 17.54 -22.19 -22.28
N THR A 32 16.92 -21.80 -23.40
CA THR A 32 15.58 -21.17 -23.41
C THR A 32 14.57 -21.94 -22.56
N GLN A 33 14.59 -23.27 -22.60
CA GLN A 33 13.73 -24.15 -21.81
C GLN A 33 13.92 -23.99 -20.29
N ASN A 34 15.17 -23.82 -19.83
CA ASN A 34 15.47 -23.68 -18.40
C ASN A 34 14.97 -22.34 -17.84
N ILE A 35 14.98 -21.28 -18.65
CA ILE A 35 14.51 -19.94 -18.25
C ILE A 35 12.99 -19.95 -18.03
N TYR A 36 12.23 -20.57 -18.94
CA TYR A 36 10.77 -20.69 -18.79
C TYR A 36 10.38 -21.62 -17.65
N THR A 37 11.11 -22.72 -17.46
CA THR A 37 10.88 -23.63 -16.35
C THR A 37 11.06 -22.90 -15.03
N HIS A 38 12.15 -22.13 -14.87
CA HIS A 38 12.41 -21.32 -13.70
C HIS A 38 11.30 -20.29 -13.42
N LEU A 39 10.76 -19.64 -14.46
CA LEU A 39 9.67 -18.68 -14.32
C LEU A 39 8.39 -19.33 -13.78
N VAL A 40 7.97 -20.45 -14.38
CA VAL A 40 6.71 -21.11 -14.02
C VAL A 40 6.80 -21.78 -12.64
N THR A 41 7.99 -22.21 -12.22
CA THR A 41 8.20 -22.79 -10.88
C THR A 41 8.42 -21.75 -9.79
N CYS A 42 8.54 -20.47 -10.13
CA CYS A 42 8.76 -19.42 -9.14
C CYS A 42 7.49 -19.17 -8.31
N ASP A 43 7.63 -19.11 -6.99
CA ASP A 43 6.50 -18.84 -6.07
C ASP A 43 5.77 -17.54 -6.43
N THR A 44 6.48 -16.50 -6.87
CA THR A 44 5.86 -15.23 -7.32
C THR A 44 4.91 -15.45 -8.49
N PHE A 45 5.29 -16.27 -9.48
CA PHE A 45 4.43 -16.56 -10.63
C PHE A 45 3.15 -17.26 -10.18
N ILE A 46 3.29 -18.28 -9.35
CA ILE A 46 2.17 -19.07 -8.81
C ILE A 46 1.24 -18.20 -7.98
N ASN A 47 1.80 -17.34 -7.11
CA ASN A 47 1.02 -16.46 -6.25
C ASN A 47 0.26 -15.40 -7.04
N ILE A 48 0.90 -14.75 -8.02
CA ILE A 48 0.23 -13.77 -8.90
C ILE A 48 -0.87 -14.46 -9.72
N GLN A 49 -0.61 -15.66 -10.24
CA GLN A 49 -1.63 -16.43 -10.97
C GLN A 49 -2.82 -16.77 -10.07
N ASN A 50 -2.57 -17.22 -8.83
CA ASN A 50 -3.64 -17.53 -7.87
C ASN A 50 -4.46 -16.28 -7.54
N LEU A 51 -3.81 -15.14 -7.29
CA LEU A 51 -4.50 -13.87 -7.04
C LEU A 51 -5.36 -13.45 -8.24
N LEU A 52 -4.84 -13.58 -9.46
CA LEU A 52 -5.58 -13.27 -10.68
C LEU A 52 -6.80 -14.20 -10.86
N VAL A 53 -6.66 -15.49 -10.56
CA VAL A 53 -7.79 -16.44 -10.60
C VAL A 53 -8.86 -16.03 -9.58
N GLN A 54 -8.48 -15.74 -8.33
CA GLN A 54 -9.43 -15.32 -7.30
C GLN A 54 -10.11 -14.00 -7.65
N TYR A 55 -9.37 -13.06 -8.24
CA TYR A 55 -9.91 -11.82 -8.78
C TYR A 55 -10.95 -12.07 -9.88
N SER A 56 -10.64 -12.96 -10.85
CA SER A 56 -11.55 -13.30 -11.94
C SER A 56 -12.85 -13.99 -11.48
N LEU A 57 -12.79 -14.69 -10.34
CA LEU A 57 -13.95 -15.31 -9.68
C LEU A 57 -14.76 -14.32 -8.82
N GLY A 58 -14.33 -13.06 -8.73
CA GLY A 58 -14.96 -12.04 -7.89
C GLY A 58 -14.67 -12.19 -6.40
N ASN A 59 -13.70 -13.02 -6.01
CA ASN A 59 -13.31 -13.20 -4.61
C ASN A 59 -12.34 -12.08 -4.16
N PHE A 60 -12.83 -10.84 -4.18
CA PHE A 60 -12.02 -9.66 -3.88
C PHE A 60 -11.49 -9.65 -2.44
N LYS A 61 -12.25 -10.21 -1.50
CA LYS A 61 -11.82 -10.33 -0.09
C LYS A 61 -10.50 -11.10 0.01
N TYR A 62 -10.40 -12.24 -0.67
CA TYR A 62 -9.17 -13.02 -0.70
C TYR A 62 -8.00 -12.20 -1.24
N VAL A 63 -8.21 -11.48 -2.35
CA VAL A 63 -7.17 -10.65 -2.99
C VAL A 63 -6.70 -9.55 -2.04
N ILE A 64 -7.61 -8.87 -1.34
CA ILE A 64 -7.25 -7.81 -0.37
C ILE A 64 -6.46 -8.38 0.81
N GLU A 65 -6.84 -9.56 1.31
CA GLU A 65 -6.17 -10.18 2.46
C GLU A 65 -4.78 -10.75 2.12
N HIS A 66 -4.55 -11.14 0.87
CA HIS A 66 -3.33 -11.87 0.45
C HIS A 66 -2.43 -11.06 -0.50
N LEU A 67 -2.85 -9.88 -0.93
CA LEU A 67 -2.01 -8.90 -1.62
C LEU A 67 -1.82 -7.68 -0.72
N THR A 68 -1.01 -7.86 0.32
CA THR A 68 -0.63 -6.73 1.17
C THR A 68 0.40 -5.84 0.45
N ARG A 69 0.63 -4.64 0.99
CA ARG A 69 1.68 -3.75 0.49
C ARG A 69 3.06 -4.42 0.51
N GLU A 70 3.33 -5.23 1.53
CA GLU A 70 4.60 -5.92 1.64
C GLU A 70 4.74 -6.99 0.55
N ASP A 71 3.69 -7.79 0.35
CA ASP A 71 3.65 -8.80 -0.71
C ASP A 71 3.81 -8.19 -2.10
N TYR A 72 3.12 -7.07 -2.37
CA TYR A 72 3.26 -6.33 -3.63
C TYR A 72 4.71 -5.91 -3.89
N ILE A 73 5.39 -5.33 -2.89
CA ILE A 73 6.80 -4.93 -3.01
C ILE A 73 7.69 -6.14 -3.26
N GLN A 74 7.46 -7.24 -2.52
CA GLN A 74 8.22 -8.47 -2.68
C GLN A 74 8.07 -9.06 -4.09
N TYR A 75 6.83 -9.16 -4.59
CA TYR A 75 6.56 -9.65 -5.94
C TYR A 75 7.16 -8.75 -7.01
N ALA A 76 7.08 -7.42 -6.85
CA ALA A 76 7.70 -6.47 -7.78
C ALA A 76 9.23 -6.61 -7.84
N ILE A 77 9.89 -6.77 -6.70
CA ILE A 77 11.34 -7.01 -6.63
C ILE A 77 11.69 -8.33 -7.32
N GLN A 78 10.94 -9.40 -7.04
CA GLN A 78 11.18 -10.72 -7.64
C GLN A 78 10.94 -10.73 -9.16
N LEU A 79 9.91 -10.04 -9.66
CA LEU A 79 9.70 -9.88 -11.11
C LEU A 79 10.83 -9.06 -11.75
N TYR A 80 11.33 -8.03 -11.07
CA TYR A 80 12.46 -7.25 -11.54
C TYR A 80 13.74 -8.09 -11.62
N THR A 81 14.04 -8.90 -10.60
CA THR A 81 15.21 -9.79 -10.64
C THR A 81 15.05 -10.84 -11.72
N LEU A 82 13.86 -11.45 -11.87
CA LEU A 82 13.54 -12.40 -12.94
C LEU A 82 13.78 -11.81 -14.33
N LYS A 83 13.44 -10.54 -14.56
CA LYS A 83 13.71 -9.83 -15.82
C LYS A 83 15.20 -9.82 -16.19
N GLN A 84 16.10 -9.75 -15.20
CA GLN A 84 17.55 -9.70 -15.42
C GLN A 84 18.15 -11.04 -15.86
N TYR A 85 17.43 -12.16 -15.72
CA TYR A 85 17.94 -13.49 -16.08
C TYR A 85 18.03 -13.74 -17.59
N SER A 86 17.29 -12.99 -18.41
CA SER A 86 17.24 -13.25 -19.85
C SER A 86 16.91 -12.01 -20.68
N PHE A 87 17.64 -11.84 -21.79
CA PHE A 87 17.34 -10.85 -22.82
C PHE A 87 16.37 -11.38 -23.89
N GLU A 88 15.89 -12.62 -23.74
CA GLU A 88 14.94 -13.21 -24.69
C GLU A 88 13.62 -12.42 -24.68
N THR A 89 13.11 -12.14 -25.88
CA THR A 89 12.02 -11.18 -26.07
C THR A 89 10.69 -11.70 -25.52
N ASN A 90 10.37 -12.98 -25.74
CA ASN A 90 9.11 -13.57 -25.28
C ASN A 90 9.08 -13.73 -23.76
N TYR A 91 10.20 -14.11 -23.16
CA TYR A 91 10.36 -14.15 -21.70
C TYR A 91 10.07 -12.78 -21.09
N ASN A 92 10.67 -11.72 -21.62
CA ASN A 92 10.45 -10.36 -21.13
C ASN A 92 9.01 -9.88 -21.32
N LYS A 93 8.30 -10.33 -22.37
CA LYS A 93 6.86 -10.08 -22.54
C LYS A 93 6.02 -10.73 -21.45
N ILE A 94 6.36 -11.95 -21.02
CA ILE A 94 5.64 -12.62 -19.92
C ILE A 94 5.89 -11.88 -18.60
N ILE A 95 7.13 -11.48 -18.32
CA ILE A 95 7.43 -10.67 -17.13
C ILE A 95 6.69 -9.33 -17.16
N LEU A 96 6.63 -8.67 -18.32
CA LEU A 96 5.86 -7.43 -18.47
C LEU A 96 4.36 -7.67 -18.23
N PHE A 97 3.81 -8.75 -18.76
CA PHE A 97 2.43 -9.14 -18.51
C PHE A 97 2.14 -9.35 -17.02
N LEU A 98 3.02 -10.07 -16.30
CA LEU A 98 2.87 -10.29 -14.85
C LEU A 98 2.94 -8.99 -14.06
N ASN A 99 3.80 -8.05 -14.47
CA ASN A 99 3.86 -6.72 -13.86
C ASN A 99 2.55 -5.95 -14.04
N ASN A 100 1.96 -5.98 -15.23
CA ASN A 100 0.68 -5.32 -15.48
C ASN A 100 -0.44 -5.94 -14.64
N VAL A 101 -0.51 -7.28 -14.58
CA VAL A 101 -1.46 -7.99 -13.72
C VAL A 101 -1.30 -7.59 -12.26
N LEU A 102 -0.06 -7.55 -11.75
CA LEU A 102 0.21 -7.16 -10.37
C LEU A 102 -0.22 -5.71 -10.08
N GLN A 103 0.00 -4.79 -11.02
CA GLN A 103 -0.45 -3.40 -10.92
C GLN A 103 -1.98 -3.29 -10.90
N GLU A 104 -2.66 -4.03 -11.78
CA GLU A 104 -4.13 -4.05 -11.83
C GLU A 104 -4.74 -4.60 -10.54
N LEU A 105 -4.17 -5.68 -9.99
CA LEU A 105 -4.61 -6.25 -8.72
C LEU A 105 -4.41 -5.25 -7.57
N GLN A 106 -3.26 -4.57 -7.52
CA GLN A 106 -3.00 -3.54 -6.51
C GLN A 106 -3.96 -2.35 -6.64
N GLN A 107 -4.26 -1.94 -7.87
CA GLN A 107 -5.21 -0.88 -8.17
C GLN A 107 -6.64 -1.28 -7.76
N ALA A 108 -7.00 -2.56 -7.87
CA ALA A 108 -8.27 -3.07 -7.38
C ALA A 108 -8.35 -3.06 -5.84
N VAL A 109 -7.27 -3.46 -5.15
CA VAL A 109 -7.17 -3.37 -3.68
C VAL A 109 -7.35 -1.93 -3.23
N PHE A 110 -6.62 -0.98 -3.82
CA PHE A 110 -6.74 0.43 -3.48
C PHE A 110 -8.16 0.99 -3.68
N GLN A 111 -8.82 0.64 -4.80
CA GLN A 111 -10.20 1.06 -5.04
C GLN A 111 -11.17 0.47 -4.00
N SER A 112 -10.94 -0.76 -3.56
CA SER A 112 -11.76 -1.37 -2.51
C SER A 112 -11.63 -0.63 -1.17
N GLU A 113 -10.42 -0.21 -0.81
CA GLU A 113 -10.17 0.57 0.40
C GLU A 113 -10.84 1.96 0.35
N LEU A 114 -10.82 2.61 -0.83
CA LEU A 114 -11.54 3.86 -1.06
C LEU A 114 -13.05 3.69 -0.88
N LEU A 115 -13.63 2.62 -1.41
CA LEU A 115 -15.06 2.33 -1.25
C LEU A 115 -15.44 2.08 0.20
N ILE A 116 -14.65 1.27 0.93
CA ILE A 116 -14.86 1.04 2.36
C ILE A 116 -14.80 2.37 3.14
N SER A 117 -13.82 3.21 2.83
CA SER A 117 -13.66 4.52 3.47
C SER A 117 -14.83 5.46 3.15
N ALA A 118 -15.34 5.42 1.92
CA ALA A 118 -16.50 6.21 1.51
C ALA A 118 -17.78 5.73 2.21
N ASP A 119 -17.98 4.42 2.33
CA ASP A 119 -19.13 3.83 3.03
C ASP A 119 -19.13 4.20 4.52
N LEU A 120 -17.96 4.15 5.17
CA LEU A 120 -17.81 4.61 6.55
C LEU A 120 -18.14 6.10 6.70
N LYS A 121 -17.67 6.93 5.77
CA LYS A 121 -17.97 8.37 5.78
C LYS A 121 -19.47 8.64 5.56
N ILE A 122 -20.12 7.90 4.66
CA ILE A 122 -21.57 7.98 4.44
C ILE A 122 -22.31 7.58 5.72
N ALA A 123 -21.88 6.53 6.41
CA ALA A 123 -22.48 6.12 7.68
C ALA A 123 -22.35 7.22 8.74
N ASP A 124 -21.16 7.81 8.89
CA ASP A 124 -20.92 8.92 9.80
C ASP A 124 -21.77 10.16 9.46
N ASP A 125 -21.86 10.52 8.18
CA ASP A 125 -22.62 11.69 7.74
C ASP A 125 -24.13 11.47 7.90
N LYS A 126 -24.63 10.23 7.75
CA LYS A 126 -26.01 9.88 8.10
C LYS A 126 -26.31 10.07 9.58
N ILE A 127 -25.37 9.69 10.46
CA ILE A 127 -25.52 9.91 11.91
C ILE A 127 -25.57 11.41 12.23
N LYS A 128 -24.70 12.21 11.61
CA LYS A 128 -24.71 13.68 11.79
C LYS A 128 -26.00 14.32 11.29
N LEU A 129 -26.49 13.89 10.12
CA LEU A 129 -27.76 14.36 9.57
C LEU A 129 -28.94 14.05 10.50
N ALA A 130 -29.00 12.84 11.06
CA ALA A 130 -30.05 12.48 12.01
C ALA A 130 -30.07 13.40 13.25
N ILE A 131 -28.89 13.78 13.76
CA ILE A 131 -28.76 14.75 14.86
C ILE A 131 -29.22 16.16 14.42
N LEU A 132 -28.91 16.57 13.20
CA LEU A 132 -29.28 17.88 12.65
C LEU A 132 -30.79 18.02 12.41
N ASP A 133 -31.45 16.93 12.00
CA ASP A 133 -32.89 16.91 11.72
C ASP A 133 -33.74 16.95 13.00
N ASN A 134 -33.15 16.67 14.17
CA ASN A 134 -33.82 16.70 15.46
C ASN A 134 -33.26 17.83 16.37
N VAL A 135 -34.05 18.88 16.58
CA VAL A 135 -33.67 20.07 17.37
C VAL A 135 -33.24 19.71 18.81
N ASP A 136 -33.86 18.71 19.43
CA ASP A 136 -33.52 18.28 20.79
C ASP A 136 -32.17 17.56 20.84
N GLU A 137 -31.88 16.72 19.84
CA GLU A 137 -30.59 16.02 19.70
C GLU A 137 -29.47 16.99 19.34
N LEU A 138 -29.74 17.96 18.46
CA LEU A 138 -28.80 19.04 18.14
C LEU A 138 -28.43 19.85 19.37
N THR A 139 -29.42 20.21 20.20
CA THR A 139 -29.20 20.96 21.44
C THR A 139 -28.37 20.15 22.44
N ALA A 140 -28.63 18.85 22.57
CA ALA A 140 -27.86 17.95 23.42
C ALA A 140 -26.41 17.78 22.91
N TYR A 141 -26.21 17.66 21.60
CA TYR A 141 -24.91 17.55 20.95
C TYR A 141 -24.07 18.83 21.15
N LEU A 142 -24.65 20.01 20.92
CA LEU A 142 -24.00 21.31 21.14
C LEU A 142 -23.61 21.51 22.62
N ASN A 143 -24.48 21.10 23.55
CA ASN A 143 -24.19 21.18 24.97
C ASN A 143 -23.06 20.22 25.40
N ASN A 144 -22.96 19.03 24.78
CA ASN A 144 -21.83 18.13 24.99
C ASN A 144 -20.53 18.66 24.38
N LEU A 145 -20.57 19.20 23.16
CA LEU A 145 -19.42 19.87 22.54
C LEU A 145 -18.90 21.00 23.42
N ARG A 146 -19.79 21.86 23.92
CA ARG A 146 -19.44 22.98 24.81
C ARG A 146 -18.78 22.50 26.10
N LYS A 147 -19.25 21.40 26.70
CA LYS A 147 -18.67 20.78 27.89
C LYS A 147 -17.32 20.11 27.64
N THR A 148 -17.10 19.58 26.43
CA THR A 148 -15.84 18.95 26.04
C THR A 148 -14.77 20.01 25.74
N ILE A 149 -15.14 21.08 25.03
CA ILE A 149 -14.24 22.20 24.71
C ILE A 149 -13.79 22.93 25.98
N SER A 150 -14.71 23.18 26.93
CA SER A 150 -14.37 23.83 28.20
C SER A 150 -13.54 22.97 29.15
N LYS A 151 -13.43 21.65 28.91
CA LYS A 151 -12.55 20.75 29.67
C LYS A 151 -11.16 20.59 29.04
N ILE A 152 -11.02 20.80 27.73
CA ILE A 152 -9.77 20.57 27.00
C ILE A 152 -8.96 21.87 26.82
N PHE A 153 -9.62 23.04 26.77
CA PHE A 153 -8.93 24.32 26.57
C PHE A 153 -9.31 25.37 27.63
N PRO A 154 -8.65 25.38 28.81
CA PRO A 154 -8.33 26.63 29.47
C PRO A 154 -7.14 27.26 28.73
N ASP A 155 -7.32 28.47 28.19
CA ASP A 155 -6.33 29.32 27.50
C ASP A 155 -4.95 28.67 27.23
N SER A 156 -4.80 27.97 26.11
CA SER A 156 -3.50 27.43 25.70
C SER A 156 -3.29 27.52 24.20
N ILE A 157 -2.10 27.99 23.84
CA ILE A 157 -1.62 28.20 22.47
C ILE A 157 -1.45 26.83 21.82
N VAL A 158 -2.23 26.58 20.76
CA VAL A 158 -2.23 25.32 20.02
C VAL A 158 -0.96 25.24 19.15
N THR A 159 0.00 24.41 19.55
CA THR A 159 1.09 23.95 18.67
C THR A 159 0.61 22.72 17.89
N MET A 160 0.40 22.87 16.59
CA MET A 160 0.13 21.75 15.69
C MET A 160 1.35 20.81 15.65
N PRO A 161 1.16 19.47 15.58
CA PRO A 161 2.26 18.57 15.31
C PRO A 161 2.74 18.79 13.88
N THR A 162 4.00 19.19 13.73
CA THR A 162 4.65 19.31 12.43
C THR A 162 4.75 17.92 11.82
N LEU A 163 4.02 17.69 10.73
CA LEU A 163 4.07 16.43 9.98
C LEU A 163 5.47 16.32 9.35
N THR A 164 6.37 15.57 9.98
CA THR A 164 7.71 15.34 9.43
C THR A 164 7.65 14.24 8.36
N LEU A 165 7.67 14.67 7.09
CA LEU A 165 7.89 13.76 5.97
C LEU A 165 9.23 13.05 6.13
N LYS A 166 9.28 11.75 5.82
CA LYS A 166 10.57 11.04 5.79
C LYS A 166 11.48 11.67 4.72
N PRO A 167 12.81 11.73 4.93
CA PRO A 167 13.72 12.49 4.08
C PRO A 167 13.65 12.15 2.59
N GLN A 168 13.35 10.88 2.24
CA GLN A 168 13.27 10.45 0.84
C GLN A 168 12.09 11.10 0.10
N TYR A 169 10.95 11.26 0.77
CA TYR A 169 9.77 11.92 0.18
C TYR A 169 9.95 13.43 0.11
N GLN A 170 10.67 14.02 1.08
CA GLN A 170 11.03 15.43 1.02
C GLN A 170 12.00 15.70 -0.15
N GLN A 171 12.97 14.81 -0.39
CA GLN A 171 13.85 14.88 -1.56
C GLN A 171 13.09 14.69 -2.86
N TYR A 172 12.14 13.75 -2.92
CA TYR A 172 11.29 13.56 -4.09
C TYR A 172 10.51 14.84 -4.41
N ILE A 173 9.84 15.44 -3.42
CA ILE A 173 9.06 16.68 -3.61
C ILE A 173 9.97 17.83 -4.05
N THR A 174 11.19 17.89 -3.52
CA THR A 174 12.18 18.89 -3.93
C THR A 174 12.63 18.71 -5.38
N LEU A 175 12.82 17.47 -5.84
CA LEU A 175 13.36 17.16 -7.17
C LEU A 175 12.31 17.11 -8.29
N TYR A 176 11.12 16.60 -7.98
CA TYR A 176 10.10 16.27 -8.98
C TYR A 176 8.76 16.96 -8.74
N GLY A 177 8.64 17.75 -7.68
CA GLY A 177 7.39 18.38 -7.26
C GLY A 177 6.45 17.42 -6.54
N PHE A 178 5.29 17.94 -6.12
CA PHE A 178 4.26 17.12 -5.49
C PHE A 178 3.59 16.22 -6.54
N PRO A 179 3.49 14.90 -6.34
CA PRO A 179 2.96 13.99 -7.34
C PRO A 179 1.47 14.23 -7.60
N PRO A 180 1.02 14.21 -8.87
CA PRO A 180 -0.40 14.30 -9.20
C PRO A 180 -1.15 13.10 -8.59
N GLY A 181 -2.21 13.36 -7.84
CA GLY A 181 -3.00 12.33 -7.17
C GLY A 181 -2.34 11.71 -5.93
N GLY A 182 -1.20 12.21 -5.47
CA GLY A 182 -0.52 11.72 -4.26
C GLY A 182 0.22 10.39 -4.44
N VAL A 183 0.35 9.90 -5.68
CA VAL A 183 1.04 8.64 -6.01
C VAL A 183 2.46 8.93 -6.45
N PHE A 184 3.43 8.50 -5.65
CA PHE A 184 4.84 8.65 -5.98
C PHE A 184 5.24 7.66 -7.08
N GLU A 185 5.85 8.18 -8.14
CA GLU A 185 6.33 7.34 -9.24
C GLU A 185 7.47 6.46 -8.74
N VAL A 186 7.29 5.14 -8.89
CA VAL A 186 8.17 4.12 -8.30
C VAL A 186 9.62 4.26 -8.78
N ASP A 187 9.81 4.52 -10.07
CA ASP A 187 11.14 4.65 -10.69
C ASP A 187 11.90 5.86 -10.12
N LYS A 188 11.21 6.98 -9.92
CA LYS A 188 11.77 8.22 -9.37
C LYS A 188 12.06 8.12 -7.87
N LEU A 189 11.20 7.43 -7.13
CA LEU A 189 11.41 7.17 -5.70
C LEU A 189 12.58 6.18 -5.48
N ALA A 190 12.67 5.14 -6.32
CA ALA A 190 13.76 4.17 -6.28
C ALA A 190 15.12 4.82 -6.57
N ALA A 191 15.19 5.76 -7.51
CA ALA A 191 16.40 6.53 -7.81
C ALA A 191 16.89 7.40 -6.64
N ILE A 192 16.00 7.78 -5.70
CA ILE A 192 16.35 8.54 -4.49
C ILE A 192 16.76 7.59 -3.35
N ILE A 193 16.14 6.42 -3.27
CA ILE A 193 16.37 5.43 -2.20
C ILE A 193 17.64 4.62 -2.43
N VAL A 194 17.95 4.30 -3.69
CA VAL A 194 19.14 3.58 -4.10
C VAL A 194 20.14 4.61 -4.63
N PRO A 195 21.09 5.10 -3.80
CA PRO A 195 22.16 5.94 -4.33
C PRO A 195 22.95 5.11 -5.33
N ILE A 196 23.09 5.61 -6.56
CA ILE A 196 24.05 5.11 -7.53
C ILE A 196 25.44 5.30 -6.89
N VAL A 197 26.10 4.19 -6.57
CA VAL A 197 27.53 4.14 -6.27
C VAL A 197 28.29 4.11 -7.59
#